data_AF-A0A7V9AZK6-F1
#
_entry.id   AF-A0A7V9AZK6-F1
#
_cell.length_a   1.000
_cell.length_b   1.000
_cell.length_c   1.000
_cell.angle_alpha   90.00
_cell.angle_beta   90.00
_cell.angle_gamma   90.00
#
_symmetry.space_group_name_H-M   'P 1'
#
loop_
_entity.id
_entity.type
_entity.pdbx_description
1 polymer ?
#
loop_
_entity_poly.entity_id
_entity_poly.type
_entity_poly.pdbx_seq_one_letter_code
_entity_poly.pdbx_strand_id
1 'polypeptide(L)' 'MVVAEGVETAEHVAQLRELGCEEGQGYFFAPPLDPEDLEAFLQP' A
#
# COMPACT_ATOMS: atom_id res chain seq x y z
N MET A 1 11.72 11.02 -1.68
CA MET A 1 10.67 10.01 -1.93
C MET A 1 10.86 8.94 -0.88
N VAL A 2 9.82 8.70 -0.08
CA VAL A 2 9.84 7.74 1.03
C VAL A 2 8.65 6.82 0.81
N VAL A 3 8.90 5.51 0.84
CA VAL A 3 7.86 4.49 0.78
C VAL A 3 7.76 3.87 2.15
N ALA A 4 6.58 3.89 2.76
CA ALA A 4 6.31 3.20 4.01
C ALA A 4 5.94 1.73 3.75
N GLU A 5 6.79 0.79 4.15
CA GLU A 5 6.53 -0.64 4.05
C GLU A 5 5.84 -1.18 5.32
N GLY A 6 5.03 -2.23 5.18
CA GLY A 6 4.31 -2.85 6.31
C GLY A 6 3.00 -2.16 6.71
N VAL A 7 2.30 -1.52 5.78
CA VAL A 7 0.99 -0.92 6.05
C VAL A 7 -0.09 -2.00 6.13
N GLU A 8 -0.58 -2.26 7.35
CA GLU A 8 -1.53 -3.35 7.61
C GLU A 8 -2.93 -2.87 8.02
N THR A 9 -3.05 -1.61 8.47
CA THR A 9 -4.32 -1.07 8.99
C THR A 9 -4.61 0.33 8.47
N ALA A 10 -5.89 0.73 8.53
CA ALA A 10 -6.31 2.10 8.21
C ALA A 10 -5.68 3.14 9.15
N GLU A 11 -5.35 2.75 10.38
CA GLU A 11 -4.66 3.60 11.34
C GLU A 11 -3.22 3.91 10.89
N HIS A 12 -2.49 2.92 10.35
CA HIS A 12 -1.16 3.16 9.76
C HIS A 12 -1.26 4.18 8.62
N VAL A 13 -2.27 4.07 7.74
CA VAL A 13 -2.48 5.02 6.64
C VAL A 13 -2.74 6.44 7.16
N ALA A 14 -3.55 6.58 8.21
CA ALA A 14 -3.83 7.88 8.81
C ALA A 14 -2.56 8.54 9.35
N GLN A 15 -1.76 7.80 10.12
CA GLN A 15 -0.49 8.29 10.66
C GLN A 15 0.51 8.68 9.56
N LEU A 16 0.63 7.86 8.50
CA LEU A 16 1.51 8.14 7.38
C LEU A 16 1.11 9.42 6.63
N ARG A 17 -0.20 9.64 6.44
CA ARG A 17 -0.71 10.88 5.83
C ARG A 17 -0.41 12.12 6.69
N GLU A 18 -0.56 12.02 8.01
CA GLU A 18 -0.22 13.11 8.94
C GLU A 18 1.28 13.46 8.90
N LEU A 19 2.14 12.45 8.70
CA LEU A 19 3.59 12.61 8.55
C LEU A 19 4.01 13.11 7.15
N GLY A 20 3.06 13.27 6.21
CA GLY A 20 3.33 13.67 4.84
C GLY A 20 3.96 12.56 3.99
N CYS A 21 3.80 11.29 4.37
CA CYS A 21 4.20 10.15 3.57
C CYS A 21 3.08 9.79 2.58
N GLU A 22 3.38 9.91 1.29
CA GLU A 22 2.40 9.77 0.22
C GLU A 22 2.38 8.37 -0.41
N GLU A 23 3.42 7.56 -0.17
CA GLU A 23 3.58 6.22 -0.75
C GLU A 23 3.66 5.16 0.35
N GLY A 24 2.95 4.05 0.16
CA GLY A 24 2.97 2.94 1.11
C GLY A 24 2.66 1.59 0.49
N GLN A 25 3.24 0.55 1.07
CA GLN A 25 3.03 -0.85 0.71
C GLN A 25 2.67 -1.65 1.96
N GLY A 26 1.69 -2.55 1.82
CA GLY A 26 1.42 -3.58 2.81
C GLY A 26 0.07 -4.24 2.60
N TYR A 27 -0.22 -5.22 3.44
CA TYR A 27 -1.42 -6.06 3.35
C TYR A 27 -2.74 -5.30 3.44
N PHE A 28 -2.73 -4.07 3.97
CA PHE A 28 -3.89 -3.18 3.93
C PHE A 28 -4.34 -2.87 2.50
N PHE A 29 -3.39 -2.71 1.58
CA PHE A 29 -3.65 -2.43 0.16
C PHE A 29 -3.79 -3.72 -0.64
N ALA A 30 -2.76 -4.57 -0.59
CA ALA A 30 -2.75 -5.89 -1.20
C ALA A 30 -1.61 -6.73 -0.59
N PRO A 31 -1.78 -8.07 -0.48
CA PRO A 31 -0.64 -8.97 -0.30
C PRO A 31 0.29 -8.91 -1.55
N PRO A 32 1.49 -9.52 -1.51
CA PRO A 32 2.24 -9.79 -2.72
C PRO A 32 1.39 -10.60 -3.70
N LEU A 33 1.24 -10.07 -4.92
CA LEU A 33 0.45 -10.69 -5.98
C LEU A 33 1.37 -11.44 -6.95
N ASP A 34 0.86 -12.51 -7.54
CA ASP A 34 1.49 -13.11 -8.71
C ASP A 34 1.21 -12.24 -9.96
N PRO A 35 1.83 -12.54 -11.12
CA PRO A 35 1.64 -11.73 -12.32
C PRO A 35 0.19 -11.65 -12.80
N GLU A 36 -0.58 -12.73 -12.69
CA GLU A 36 -1.97 -12.79 -13.19
C GLU A 36 -2.88 -11.93 -12.30
N ASP A 37 -2.72 -12.04 -10.98
CA ASP A 37 -3.45 -11.23 -10.00
C ASP A 37 -3.04 -9.75 -10.06
N LEU A 38 -1.76 -9.46 -10.32
CA LEU A 38 -1.27 -8.09 -10.50
C LEU A 38 -1.87 -7.45 -11.74
N GLU A 39 -1.95 -8.17 -12.86
CA GLU A 39 -2.58 -7.68 -14.09
C GLU A 39 -4.04 -7.30 -13.83
N ALA A 40 -4.79 -8.14 -13.10
CA ALA A 40 -6.17 -7.85 -12.71
C ALA A 40 -6.27 -6.64 -11.78
N PHE A 41 -5.34 -6.50 -10.83
CA PHE A 41 -5.30 -5.38 -9.87
C PHE A 41 -4.99 -4.03 -10.53
N LEU A 42 -4.21 -4.01 -11.59
CA LEU A 42 -3.81 -2.79 -12.31
C LEU A 42 -4.82 -2.33 -13.37
N GLN A 43 -5.87 -3.12 -13.65
CA GLN A 43 -6.90 -2.70 -14.61
C GLN A 43 -7.74 -1.54 -14.04
N PRO A 44 -8.14 -0.57 -14.88
CA PRO A 44 -8.86 0.64 -14.47
C PRO A 44 -10.31 0.38 -14.01
#